data_AF-A0A8T4GK64-F1
#
_entry.id   AF-A0A8T4GK64-F1
#
_cell.length_a   1.000
_cell.length_b   1.000
_cell.length_c   1.000
_cell.angle_alpha   90.00
_cell.angle_beta   90.00
_cell.angle_gamma   90.00
#
_symmetry.space_group_name_H-M   'P 1'
#
loop_
_entity.id
_entity.type
_entity.pdbx_description
1 polymer ?
#
loop_
_entity_poly.entity_id
_entity_poly.type
_entity_poly.pdbx_seq_one_letter_code
_entity_poly.pdbx_strand_id
1 'polypeptide(L)' 'MRLEFDDGTLLLENAPEAVLYAEWDDRVDAYRAQAYRYRALLEWAGQWAESDG' A
#
# COMPACT_ATOMS: atom_id res chain seq x y z
N MET A 1 4.47 -7.36 2.64
CA MET A 1 4.16 -6.02 2.09
C MET A 1 4.80 -4.96 2.96
N ARG A 2 5.71 -4.18 2.38
CA ARG A 2 6.33 -2.99 2.99
C ARG A 2 5.82 -1.75 2.27
N LEU A 3 5.48 -0.71 3.04
CA LEU A 3 4.99 0.56 2.53
C LEU A 3 6.10 1.61 2.67
N GLU A 4 6.44 2.28 1.57
CA GLU A 4 7.41 3.38 1.55
C GLU A 4 6.77 4.63 0.95
N PHE A 5 7.00 5.81 1.55
CA PHE A 5 6.49 7.06 1.01
C PHE A 5 7.44 7.63 -0.03
N ASP A 6 6.91 7.97 -1.20
CA ASP A 6 7.65 8.55 -2.31
C ASP A 6 6.80 9.60 -3.04
N ASP A 7 7.24 10.86 -2.98
CA ASP A 7 6.64 12.01 -3.70
C ASP A 7 5.09 12.09 -3.67
N GLY A 8 4.47 11.87 -2.49
CA GLY A 8 3.00 11.91 -2.34
C GLY A 8 2.29 10.61 -2.72
N THR A 9 3.04 9.59 -3.09
CA THR A 9 2.57 8.22 -3.31
C THR A 9 3.18 7.28 -2.27
N LEU A 10 2.67 6.06 -2.24
CA LEU A 10 3.16 4.93 -1.47
C LEU A 10 3.66 3.88 -2.45
N LEU A 11 4.87 3.39 -2.24
CA LEU A 11 5.41 2.20 -2.85
C LEU A 11 5.11 1.00 -1.96
N LEU A 12 4.63 -0.07 -2.58
CA LEU A 12 4.18 -1.30 -1.97
C LEU A 12 5.09 -2.43 -2.44
N GLU A 13 6.20 -2.60 -1.73
CA GLU A 13 7.15 -3.66 -2.00
C GLU A 13 6.61 -5.00 -1.50
N ASN A 14 6.80 -6.06 -2.30
CA ASN A 14 6.32 -7.40 -1.97
C ASN A 14 4.81 -7.42 -1.63
N ALA A 15 4.02 -6.63 -2.36
CA ALA A 15 2.57 -6.71 -2.33
C ALA A 15 2.09 -7.78 -3.34
N PRO A 16 1.03 -8.55 -2.99
CA PRO A 16 0.44 -9.49 -3.92
C PRO A 16 -0.30 -8.75 -5.04
N GLU A 17 -0.50 -9.42 -6.17
CA GLU A 17 -1.26 -8.89 -7.31
C GLU A 17 -2.71 -8.49 -7.00
N ALA A 18 -3.27 -9.02 -5.91
CA ALA A 18 -4.61 -8.70 -5.42
C ALA A 18 -4.67 -7.42 -4.56
N VAL A 19 -3.61 -6.62 -4.52
CA VAL A 19 -3.56 -5.40 -3.70
C VAL A 19 -4.57 -4.35 -4.19
N LEU A 20 -5.36 -3.82 -3.26
CA LEU A 20 -6.38 -2.81 -3.57
C LEU A 20 -5.77 -1.40 -3.66
N TYR A 21 -6.32 -0.56 -4.53
CA TYR A 21 -5.96 0.86 -4.67
C TYR A 21 -4.50 1.12 -5.07
N ALA A 22 -3.77 0.10 -5.52
CA ALA A 22 -2.42 0.20 -6.02
C ALA A 22 -2.33 -0.29 -7.46
N GLU A 23 -1.45 0.31 -8.24
CA GLU A 23 -1.17 -0.02 -9.64
C GLU A 23 0.27 -0.50 -9.77
N TRP A 24 0.53 -1.48 -10.64
CA TRP A 24 1.90 -1.94 -10.89
C TRP A 24 2.71 -0.87 -11.61
N ASP A 25 3.88 -0.52 -11.07
CA ASP A 25 4.83 0.42 -11.67
C ASP A 25 6.05 -0.36 -12.16
N ASP A 26 6.14 -0.55 -13.47
CA ASP A 26 7.23 -1.31 -14.11
C ASP A 26 8.60 -0.65 -13.96
N ARG A 27 8.66 0.64 -13.62
CA ARG A 27 9.93 1.39 -13.50
C ARG A 27 10.69 1.04 -12.23
N VAL A 28 9.96 0.64 -11.19
CA VAL A 28 10.48 0.36 -9.84
C VAL A 28 10.17 -1.06 -9.38
N ASP A 29 9.54 -1.87 -10.24
CA ASP A 29 9.16 -3.27 -9.98
C ASP A 29 8.32 -3.43 -8.70
N ALA A 30 7.40 -2.49 -8.46
CA ALA A 30 6.58 -2.45 -7.25
C ALA A 30 5.19 -1.87 -7.53
N TYR A 31 4.24 -2.17 -6.63
CA TYR A 31 2.93 -1.53 -6.68
C TYR A 31 3.00 -0.11 -6.11
N ARG A 32 2.24 0.82 -6.68
CA ARG A 32 2.17 2.21 -6.23
C ARG A 32 0.72 2.61 -5.95
N ALA A 33 0.50 3.28 -4.83
CA ALA A 33 -0.80 3.82 -4.44
C ALA A 33 -0.69 5.28 -4.04
N GLN A 34 -1.81 6.00 -4.01
CA GLN A 34 -1.82 7.36 -3.48
C GLN A 34 -1.63 7.36 -1.95
N ALA A 35 -0.86 8.31 -1.41
CA ALA A 35 -0.57 8.38 0.02
C ALA A 35 -1.80 8.41 0.93
N TYR A 36 -2.88 9.06 0.49
CA TYR A 36 -4.13 9.13 1.26
C TYR A 36 -4.84 7.76 1.39
N ARG A 37 -4.44 6.74 0.62
CA ARG A 37 -4.92 5.36 0.72
C ARG A 37 -4.17 4.53 1.76
N TYR A 38 -3.18 5.10 2.46
CA TYR A 38 -2.37 4.41 3.48
C TYR A 38 -3.22 3.57 4.44
N ARG A 39 -4.25 4.18 5.03
CA ARG A 39 -5.13 3.52 6.00
C ARG A 39 -5.88 2.35 5.38
N ALA A 40 -6.51 2.56 4.22
CA ALA A 40 -7.25 1.52 3.52
C ALA A 40 -6.36 0.33 3.11
N LEU A 41 -5.10 0.59 2.78
CA LEU A 41 -4.09 -0.44 2.49
C LEU A 41 -3.69 -1.23 3.73
N LEU A 42 -3.52 -0.57 4.88
CA LEU A 42 -3.23 -1.26 6.13
C LEU A 42 -4.42 -2.08 6.64
N GLU A 43 -5.65 -1.54 6.51
CA GLU A 43 -6.90 -2.24 6.82
C GLU A 43 -7.04 -3.50 5.94
N TRP A 44 -6.84 -3.36 4.63
CA TRP A 44 -6.81 -4.49 3.71
C TRP A 44 -5.72 -5.51 4.06
N ALA A 45 -4.53 -5.06 4.44
CA ALA A 45 -3.41 -5.93 4.79
C ALA A 45 -3.58 -6.60 6.17
N GLY A 46 -4.66 -6.32 6.91
CA GLY A 46 -4.86 -6.77 8.28
C GLY A 46 -3.82 -6.21 9.26
N GLN A 47 -3.08 -5.18 8.85
CA GLN A 47 -2.05 -4.50 9.67
C GLN A 47 -2.65 -3.33 10.45
N TRP A 48 -3.84 -2.89 10.07
CA TRP A 48 -4.67 -2.00 10.86
C TRP A 48 -5.74 -2.82 11.55
N ALA A 49 -5.42 -3.34 12.74
CA ALA A 49 -6.47 -3.64 13.69
C ALA A 49 -6.99 -2.28 14.16
N GLU A 50 -8.29 -2.02 14.00
CA GLU A 50 -8.94 -0.99 14.80
C GLU A 50 -8.51 -1.27 16.24
N SER A 51 -7.74 -0.37 16.87
CA SER A 51 -7.47 -0.49 18.29
C SER A 51 -8.84 -0.59 18.96
N ASP A 52 -9.15 -1.78 19.45
CA ASP A 52 -10.34 -2.12 20.21
C ASP A 52 -10.61 -0.95 21.18
N GLY A 53 -11.68 -0.22 20.91
CA GLY A 53 -12.09 0.96 21.67
C GLY A 53 -12.85 0.58 22.91
#